data_AF-A0A4Y8CBB9-F1
#
_entry.id   AF-A0A4Y8CBB9-F1
#
_cell.length_a   1.000
_cell.length_b   1.000
_cell.length_c   1.000
_cell.angle_alpha   90.00
_cell.angle_beta   90.00
_cell.angle_gamma   90.00
#
_symmetry.space_group_name_H-M   'P 1'
#
loop_
_entity.id
_entity.type
_entity.pdbx_description
1 polymer ?
#
loop_
_entity_poly.entity_id
_entity_poly.type
_entity_poly.pdbx_seq_one_letter_code
_entity_poly.pdbx_strand_id
1 'polypeptide(L)' 'FLAAKAKELGLIDELSNYENAKKELEKLANVSNPAWKEEDKIDKFLNRLEGQTSSLISKSLIEIAYKTNSSFINAR' A
#
# COMPACT_ATOMS: atom_id res chain seq x y z
N PHE A 1 16.96 8.13 4.74
CA PHE A 1 16.75 9.54 5.12
C PHE A 1 15.32 9.73 5.57
N LEU A 2 15.06 10.47 6.65
CA LEU A 2 13.70 10.82 7.04
C LEU A 2 13.26 12.03 6.21
N ALA A 3 12.14 11.92 5.49
CA ALA A 3 11.72 12.93 4.53
C ALA A 3 11.50 14.32 5.16
N ALA A 4 11.02 14.38 6.40
CA ALA A 4 10.88 15.64 7.16
C ALA A 4 12.23 16.35 7.35
N LYS A 5 13.27 15.62 7.74
CA LYS A 5 14.61 16.18 7.94
C LYS A 5 15.24 16.66 6.63
N ALA A 6 14.93 16.01 5.51
CA ALA A 6 15.38 16.48 4.18
C ALA A 6 14.76 17.83 3.83
N LYS A 7 13.49 18.06 4.18
CA LYS A 7 12.83 19.37 4.03
C LYS A 7 13.46 20.43 4.93
N GLU A 8 13.70 20.11 6.21
CA GLU A 8 14.34 21.03 7.17
C GLU A 8 15.74 21.47 6.72
N LEU A 9 16.50 20.54 6.13
CA LEU A 9 17.84 20.81 5.60
C LEU A 9 17.83 21.46 4.21
N GLY A 10 16.66 21.72 3.61
CA GLY A 10 16.52 22.33 2.29
C GLY A 10 16.96 21.43 1.13
N LEU A 11 17.01 20.11 1.33
CA LEU A 11 17.35 19.14 0.29
C LEU A 11 16.16 18.86 -0.65
N ILE A 12 14.94 19.11 -0.18
CA ILE A 12 13.69 19.01 -0.95
C ILE A 12 12.80 20.21 -0.59
N ASP A 13 11.94 20.61 -1.51
CA ASP A 13 11.07 21.77 -1.32
C ASP A 13 9.88 21.44 -0.39
N GLU A 14 9.23 20.31 -0.63
CA GLU A 14 8.01 19.93 0.11
C GLU A 14 7.90 18.42 0.33
N LEU A 15 7.30 18.05 1.46
CA LEU A 15 6.85 16.69 1.75
C LEU A 15 5.33 16.63 1.56
N SER A 16 4.87 15.90 0.55
CA SER A 16 3.46 15.76 0.20
C SER A 16 3.16 14.36 -0.33
N ASN A 17 1.89 14.11 -0.68
CA ASN A 17 1.48 12.85 -1.30
C ASN A 17 1.59 12.90 -2.83
N TYR A 18 1.46 11.73 -3.46
CA TYR A 18 1.57 11.58 -4.92
C TYR A 18 0.56 12.44 -5.69
N GLU A 19 -0.69 12.51 -5.23
CA GLU A 19 -1.75 13.29 -5.90
C GLU A 19 -1.44 14.80 -5.91
N ASN A 20 -0.85 15.32 -4.84
CA ASN A 20 -0.44 16.72 -4.78
C ASN A 20 0.75 16.99 -5.71
N ALA A 21 1.74 16.09 -5.75
CA ALA A 21 2.85 16.20 -6.68
C ALA A 21 2.39 16.22 -8.15
N LYS A 22 1.39 15.38 -8.47
CA LYS A 22 0.76 15.33 -9.79
C LYS A 22 0.11 16.67 -10.17
N LYS A 23 -0.69 17.23 -9.26
CA LYS A 23 -1.37 18.54 -9.46
C LYS A 23 -0.39 19.70 -9.61
N GLU A 24 0.66 19.74 -8.81
CA GLU A 24 1.70 20.78 -8.94
C GLU A 24 2.40 20.65 -10.29
N LEU A 25 2.69 19.45 -10.78
CA LEU A 25 3.24 19.28 -12.12
C LEU A 25 2.29 19.78 -13.21
N GLU A 26 1.00 19.44 -13.14
CA GLU A 26 0.00 19.88 -14.10
C GLU A 26 -0.08 21.41 -14.18
N LYS A 27 -0.02 22.07 -13.02
CA LYS A 27 -0.02 23.52 -12.88
C LYS A 27 1.26 24.14 -13.45
N LEU A 28 2.43 23.60 -13.11
CA LEU A 28 3.73 24.08 -13.61
C LEU A 28 3.89 23.88 -15.12
N ALA A 29 3.38 22.77 -15.64
CA ALA A 29 3.41 22.45 -17.07
C ALA A 29 2.34 23.19 -17.89
N ASN A 30 1.39 23.87 -17.23
CA ASN A 30 0.29 24.63 -17.84
C ASN A 30 -0.53 23.79 -18.84
N VAL A 31 -0.81 22.53 -18.49
CA VAL A 31 -1.53 21.58 -19.36
C VAL A 31 -3.03 21.72 -19.14
N SER A 32 -3.78 22.01 -20.21
CA SER A 32 -5.24 22.18 -20.12
C SER A 32 -6.02 20.87 -19.96
N ASN A 33 -5.50 19.75 -20.45
CA ASN A 33 -6.13 18.43 -20.35
C ASN A 33 -5.09 17.36 -19.98
N PRO A 34 -4.74 17.21 -18.70
CA PRO A 34 -3.69 16.31 -18.27
C PRO A 34 -4.11 14.86 -18.46
N ALA A 35 -3.23 14.06 -19.07
CA ALA A 35 -3.43 12.63 -19.29
C ALA A 35 -2.26 11.87 -18.65
N TRP A 36 -2.59 10.97 -17.73
CA TRP A 36 -1.61 10.20 -16.98
C TRP A 36 -1.81 8.72 -17.22
N LYS A 37 -0.70 7.97 -17.29
CA LYS A 37 -0.77 6.52 -17.40
C LYS A 37 -1.29 5.95 -16.08
N GLU A 38 -2.47 5.37 -16.12
CA GLU A 38 -3.05 4.65 -14.99
C GLU A 38 -2.61 3.18 -15.03
N GLU A 39 -2.54 2.57 -13.85
CA GLU A 39 -2.44 1.11 -13.73
C GLU A 39 -3.70 0.48 -14.33
N ASP A 40 -3.55 -0.66 -15.01
CA ASP A 40 -4.71 -1.38 -15.53
C ASP A 40 -5.63 -1.77 -14.36
N LYS A 41 -6.93 -1.52 -14.54
CA LYS A 41 -7.95 -1.81 -13.53
C LYS A 41 -7.96 -3.30 -13.17
N ILE A 42 -7.66 -4.17 -14.13
CA ILE A 42 -7.61 -5.62 -13.92
C ILE A 42 -6.38 -6.00 -13.10
N ASP A 43 -5.20 -5.49 -13.45
CA ASP A 43 -3.97 -5.75 -12.70
C ASP A 43 -4.09 -5.27 -11.25
N LYS A 44 -4.63 -4.07 -11.06
CA LYS A 44 -4.91 -3.52 -9.72
C LYS A 44 -5.89 -4.37 -8.92
N PHE A 45 -6.88 -4.97 -9.58
CA PHE A 45 -7.82 -5.88 -8.94
C PHE A 45 -7.14 -7.21 -8.54
N LEU A 46 -6.35 -7.80 -9.44
CA LEU A 46 -5.60 -9.03 -9.18
C LEU A 46 -4.61 -8.88 -8.02
N ASN A 47 -3.86 -7.77 -8.00
CA ASN A 47 -2.93 -7.46 -6.91
C ASN A 47 -3.65 -7.35 -5.56
N ARG A 48 -4.84 -6.77 -5.53
CA ARG A 48 -5.67 -6.69 -4.31
C ARG A 48 -6.20 -8.05 -3.89
N LEU A 49 -6.64 -8.86 -4.85
CA LEU A 49 -7.13 -10.21 -4.60
C LEU A 49 -6.03 -11.11 -4.02
N GLU A 50 -4.82 -11.05 -4.57
CA GLU A 50 -3.65 -11.78 -4.07
C GLU A 50 -3.37 -11.42 -2.59
N GLY A 51 -3.31 -10.13 -2.29
CA GLY A 51 -3.06 -9.65 -0.92
C GLY A 51 -4.15 -10.08 0.07
N GLN A 52 -5.42 -10.02 -0.31
CA GLN A 52 -6.53 -10.47 0.55
C GLN A 52 -6.51 -11.98 0.76
N THR A 53 -6.27 -12.75 -0.30
CA THR A 53 -6.22 -14.22 -0.26
C THR A 53 -5.12 -14.71 0.66
N SER A 54 -3.91 -14.14 0.55
CA SER A 54 -2.78 -14.47 1.42
C SER A 54 -3.10 -14.20 2.90
N SER A 55 -3.77 -13.08 3.22
CA SER A 55 -4.17 -12.75 4.59
C SER A 55 -5.20 -13.73 5.16
N LEU A 56 -6.20 -14.13 4.37
CA LEU A 56 -7.24 -15.06 4.82
C LEU A 56 -6.70 -16.47 5.04
N ILE A 57 -5.86 -16.97 4.12
CA ILE A 57 -5.20 -18.27 4.26
C ILE A 57 -4.33 -18.28 5.52
N SER A 58 -3.52 -17.24 5.73
CA SER A 58 -2.65 -17.14 6.90
C SER A 58 -3.45 -17.17 8.21
N LYS A 59 -4.56 -16.45 8.29
CA LYS A 59 -5.45 -16.46 9.47
C LYS A 59 -6.05 -17.84 9.71
N SER A 60 -6.55 -18.50 8.66
CA SER A 60 -7.14 -19.83 8.77
C SER A 60 -6.12 -20.88 9.23
N LEU A 61 -4.89 -20.84 8.71
CA LEU A 61 -3.82 -21.74 9.13
C LEU A 61 -3.42 -21.52 10.59
N ILE A 62 -3.30 -20.26 11.02
CA ILE A 62 -3.03 -19.90 12.41
C ILE A 62 -4.15 -20.42 13.33
N GLU A 63 -5.41 -20.22 12.95
CA GLU A 63 -6.57 -20.70 13.70
C GLU A 63 -6.59 -22.23 13.82
N ILE A 64 -6.29 -22.96 12.74
CA ILE A 64 -6.14 -24.42 12.75
C ILE A 64 -5.01 -24.85 13.70
N ALA A 65 -3.86 -24.16 13.67
CA ALA A 65 -2.74 -24.46 14.55
C ALA A 65 -3.08 -24.22 16.04
N TYR A 66 -3.79 -23.14 16.35
CA TYR A 66 -4.27 -22.88 17.72
C TYR A 66 -5.32 -23.91 18.19
N LYS A 67 -6.27 -24.27 17.32
CA LYS A 67 -7.31 -25.26 17.64
C LYS A 67 -6.72 -26.65 17.86
N THR A 68 -5.75 -27.05 17.03
CA THR A 68 -5.05 -28.33 17.22
C THR A 68 -4.26 -28.33 18.53
N ASN A 69 -3.43 -27.31 18.80
CA ASN A 69 -2.66 -27.23 20.05
C ASN A 69 -3.54 -27.27 21.31
N SER A 70 -4.63 -26.49 21.36
CA SER A 70 -5.56 -26.49 22.50
C SER A 70 -6.30 -27.83 22.67
N SER A 71 -6.67 -28.50 21.58
CA SER A 71 -7.26 -29.84 21.65
C SER A 71 -6.31 -30.90 22.18
N PHE A 72 -5.01 -30.81 21.85
CA PHE A 72 -3.97 -31.71 22.38
C PHE A 72 -3.69 -31.47 23.87
N ILE A 73 -3.74 -30.22 24.34
CA ILE A 73 -3.54 -29.90 25.77
C ILE A 73 -4.74 -30.33 26.62
N ASN A 74 -5.96 -30.19 26.11
CA ASN A 74 -7.19 -30.57 26.84
C ASN A 74 -7.48 -32.09 26.84
N ALA A 75 -6.82 -32.86 25.96
CA ALA A 75 -6.98 -34.32 25.87
C ALA A 75 -5.94 -35.11 26.70
N ARG A 76 -5.08 -34.41 27.46
CA ARG A 76 -4.07 -34.97 28.36
C ARG A 76 -4.45 -34.83 29.82
#